data_AF-A0A537CIJ1-F1
#
_entry.id   AF-A0A537CIJ1-F1
#
_cell.length_a   1.000
_cell.length_b   1.000
_cell.length_c   1.000
_cell.angle_alpha   90.00
_cell.angle_beta   90.00
_cell.angle_gamma   90.00
#
_symmetry.space_group_name_H-M   'P 1'
#
loop_
_entity.id
_entity.type
_entity.pdbx_description
1 polymer ?
#
loop_
_entity_poly.entity_id
_entity_poly.type
_entity_poly.pdbx_seq_one_letter_code
_entity_poly.pdbx_strand_id
1 'polypeptide(L)'
;HLPPVLLARVIAVMGWVSVGFLLFLLFTSNPFDRLVPPAPEGRDLNPLLQDPGMVIHPPMLYMGYVGFSVAFAFAIAALLGGRLDATWARWSRPWTTVAWAFLTIGIALGSGWAYYTLGWGGWWFWDPVENASFMPWLTGTALIHSLAVTEKRGAFKSWTVLLAILAFSLSLLGTFLVRSGVLTSVHAFATDPARGVFILVFLALVVGGSLTLFAWRAGKVGLGGIFGVVSRESTLLANNILLIVAMASVLLGTLYPLFLDALNLGKISVGPPYFDAVFYPLLAPAVFLMGVGPMARWNKASLPDLWTRLKWALGVAVVAAVILPFILGHWSPLIAGGLFLALWVVVSSVVNLRTRLAGSHRHGLVAKLAANSPSYYGMLLAHLGVAVFIVGVTLVKGYESEQDVRLDLGQTVDAGGYAFKFLGVVPGPGPNYRALTGTVEVRKNGRLIETLKPEKRIYNASGQTMTIAAIDIGLFGDRYVSLGEPLAADDIDGAWGVRIYLKPFIDWIWTGAFLMALGGIVAVCDRRYRLAIQRRTGAIGPAASAGAPAD
;
A
#
# COMPACT_ATOMS: atom_id res chain seq x y z
N HIS A 1 11.15 3.93 30.16
CA HIS A 1 10.74 2.58 30.58
C HIS A 1 9.26 2.38 30.22
N LEU A 2 8.87 1.24 29.65
CA LEU A 2 7.46 0.89 29.44
C LEU A 2 6.93 0.31 30.76
N PRO A 3 5.86 0.85 31.37
CA PRO A 3 5.37 0.35 32.65
C PRO A 3 5.05 -1.16 32.59
N PRO A 4 5.48 -1.98 33.57
CA PRO A 4 5.29 -3.44 33.53
C PRO A 4 3.82 -3.85 33.32
N VAL A 5 2.89 -3.15 33.96
CA VAL A 5 1.44 -3.39 33.80
C VAL A 5 0.96 -3.13 32.37
N LEU A 6 1.48 -2.09 31.70
CA LEU A 6 1.13 -1.80 30.32
C LEU A 6 1.71 -2.88 29.39
N LEU A 7 2.97 -3.29 29.61
CA LEU A 7 3.61 -4.36 28.85
C LEU A 7 2.83 -5.68 28.98
N ALA A 8 2.48 -6.08 30.21
CA ALA A 8 1.72 -7.30 30.46
C ALA A 8 0.37 -7.30 29.73
N ARG A 9 -0.36 -6.17 29.74
CA ARG A 9 -1.62 -6.03 29.00
C ARG A 9 -1.43 -6.10 27.49
N VAL A 10 -0.40 -5.46 26.94
CA VAL A 10 -0.11 -5.51 25.49
C VAL A 10 0.16 -6.95 25.06
N ILE A 11 1.04 -7.66 25.79
CA ILE A 11 1.35 -9.06 25.50
C ILE A 11 0.11 -9.94 25.65
N ALA A 12 -0.72 -9.73 26.68
CA ALA A 12 -1.96 -10.48 26.87
C ALA A 12 -2.94 -10.28 25.71
N VAL A 13 -3.13 -9.05 25.22
CA VAL A 13 -4.00 -8.77 24.06
C VAL A 13 -3.46 -9.45 22.80
N MET A 14 -2.15 -9.38 22.54
CA MET A 14 -1.53 -10.09 21.42
C MET A 14 -1.68 -11.61 21.56
N GLY A 15 -1.57 -12.13 22.78
CA GLY A 15 -1.80 -13.54 23.11
C GLY A 15 -3.23 -13.97 22.77
N TRP A 16 -4.24 -13.19 23.16
CA TRP A 16 -5.64 -13.47 22.80
C TRP A 16 -5.90 -13.47 21.30
N VAL A 17 -5.32 -12.51 20.57
CA VAL A 17 -5.38 -12.51 19.10
C VAL A 17 -4.73 -13.77 18.53
N SER A 18 -3.57 -14.16 19.06
CA SER A 18 -2.84 -15.37 18.62
C SER A 18 -3.63 -16.64 18.90
N VAL A 19 -4.27 -16.75 20.08
CA VAL A 19 -5.17 -17.86 20.41
C VAL A 19 -6.29 -17.96 19.38
N GLY A 20 -6.92 -16.84 19.00
CA GLY A 20 -7.96 -16.85 17.97
C GLY A 20 -7.50 -17.43 16.63
N PHE A 21 -6.33 -17.01 16.14
CA PHE A 21 -5.75 -17.55 14.89
C PHE A 21 -5.27 -19.00 15.01
N LEU A 22 -4.78 -19.42 16.19
CA LEU A 22 -4.43 -20.82 16.43
C LEU A 22 -5.68 -21.71 16.44
N LEU A 23 -6.79 -21.25 17.03
CA LEU A 23 -8.06 -21.96 16.98
C LEU A 23 -8.60 -22.03 15.54
N PHE A 24 -8.45 -20.96 14.75
CA PHE A 24 -8.78 -20.98 13.32
C PHE A 24 -8.04 -22.10 12.57
N LEU A 25 -6.72 -22.19 12.78
CA LEU A 25 -5.87 -23.23 12.19
C LEU A 25 -6.27 -24.63 12.67
N LEU A 26 -6.55 -24.82 13.96
CA LEU A 26 -6.89 -26.13 14.50
C LEU A 26 -8.25 -26.65 14.02
N PHE A 27 -9.26 -25.77 13.90
CA PHE A 27 -10.63 -26.22 13.66
C PHE A 27 -11.10 -26.13 12.21
N THR A 28 -10.63 -25.14 11.44
CA THR A 28 -11.23 -24.83 10.12
C THR A 28 -10.22 -24.73 8.99
N SER A 29 -8.93 -24.72 9.31
CA SER A 29 -7.87 -24.52 8.31
C SER A 29 -6.62 -25.34 8.63
N ASN A 30 -6.79 -26.57 9.12
CA ASN A 30 -5.66 -27.41 9.53
C ASN A 30 -4.85 -27.85 8.30
N PRO A 31 -3.59 -27.40 8.15
CA PRO A 31 -2.77 -27.79 7.00
C PRO A 31 -2.27 -29.24 7.08
N PHE A 32 -2.50 -29.93 8.20
CA PHE A 32 -2.06 -31.30 8.43
C PHE A 32 -3.20 -32.33 8.30
N ASP A 33 -4.40 -31.91 7.91
CA ASP A 33 -5.48 -32.84 7.59
C ASP A 33 -5.05 -33.75 6.43
N ARG A 34 -5.12 -35.06 6.67
CA ARG A 34 -4.65 -36.07 5.73
C ARG A 34 -5.79 -36.59 4.89
N LEU A 35 -5.56 -36.70 3.58
CA LEU A 35 -6.41 -37.47 2.70
C LEU A 35 -6.09 -38.97 2.89
N VAL A 36 -7.08 -39.76 3.30
CA VAL A 36 -6.96 -41.21 3.49
C VAL A 36 -8.09 -41.92 2.72
N PRO A 37 -7.77 -42.78 1.73
CA PRO A 37 -6.43 -43.11 1.24
C PRO A 37 -5.76 -41.91 0.53
N PRO A 38 -4.41 -41.83 0.51
CA PRO A 38 -3.72 -40.77 -0.22
C PRO A 38 -4.06 -40.85 -1.71
N ALA A 39 -4.26 -39.70 -2.35
CA ALA A 39 -4.41 -39.66 -3.80
C ALA A 39 -3.09 -40.13 -4.44
N PRO A 40 -3.13 -40.99 -5.48
CA PRO A 40 -1.93 -41.39 -6.21
C PRO A 40 -1.18 -40.19 -6.81
N GLU A 41 -1.92 -39.17 -7.22
CA GLU A 41 -1.38 -37.90 -7.74
C GLU A 41 -2.11 -36.71 -7.12
N GLY A 42 -1.35 -35.63 -6.85
CA GLY A 42 -1.89 -34.37 -6.34
C GLY A 42 -2.43 -33.47 -7.45
N ARG A 43 -3.29 -32.50 -7.10
CA ARG A 43 -3.83 -31.50 -8.05
C ARG A 43 -2.84 -30.36 -8.41
N ASP A 44 -1.59 -30.48 -7.93
CA ASP A 44 -0.58 -29.42 -7.89
C ASP A 44 -1.07 -28.15 -7.15
N LEU A 45 -0.21 -27.15 -6.98
CA LEU A 45 -0.59 -25.81 -6.55
C LEU A 45 -1.31 -25.08 -7.69
N ASN A 46 -2.23 -24.17 -7.33
CA ASN A 46 -2.78 -23.23 -8.31
C ASN A 46 -1.61 -22.54 -9.04
N PRO A 47 -1.59 -22.53 -10.38
CA PRO A 47 -0.50 -21.96 -11.18
C PRO A 47 -0.09 -20.53 -10.77
N LEU A 48 -1.04 -19.67 -10.41
CA LEU A 48 -0.76 -18.30 -9.97
C LEU A 48 0.12 -18.29 -8.71
N LEU A 49 -0.05 -19.28 -7.83
CA LEU A 49 0.71 -19.44 -6.57
C LEU A 49 2.12 -19.99 -6.78
N GLN A 50 2.45 -20.51 -7.97
CA GLN A 50 3.77 -21.05 -8.26
C GLN A 50 4.78 -19.98 -8.67
N ASP A 51 4.31 -18.75 -8.93
CA ASP A 51 5.13 -17.63 -9.34
C ASP A 51 5.99 -17.07 -8.17
N PRO A 52 7.28 -16.73 -8.38
CA PRO A 52 8.14 -16.19 -7.33
C PRO A 52 7.60 -14.92 -6.66
N GLY A 53 6.84 -14.09 -7.38
CA GLY A 53 6.15 -12.93 -6.82
C GLY A 53 5.21 -13.30 -5.67
N MET A 54 4.46 -14.41 -5.80
CA MET A 54 3.58 -14.95 -4.74
C MET A 54 4.35 -15.49 -3.53
N VAL A 55 5.65 -15.79 -3.67
CA VAL A 55 6.48 -16.20 -2.52
C VAL A 55 6.84 -14.98 -1.67
N ILE A 56 6.99 -13.79 -2.27
CA ILE A 56 7.52 -12.61 -1.60
C ILE A 56 6.42 -11.66 -1.13
N HIS A 57 5.43 -11.35 -1.98
CA HIS A 57 4.49 -10.28 -1.64
C HIS A 57 3.49 -10.63 -0.52
N PRO A 58 2.91 -11.85 -0.42
CA PRO A 58 1.98 -12.15 0.66
C PRO A 58 2.63 -12.07 2.04
N PRO A 59 3.86 -12.60 2.28
CA PRO A 59 4.57 -12.36 3.54
C PRO A 59 4.72 -10.87 3.87
N MET A 60 5.04 -10.02 2.89
CA MET A 60 5.15 -8.57 3.12
C MET A 60 3.81 -7.93 3.48
N LEU A 61 2.73 -8.28 2.77
CA LEU A 61 1.36 -7.86 3.11
C LEU A 61 0.97 -8.30 4.53
N TYR A 62 1.20 -9.57 4.87
CA TYR A 62 0.88 -10.12 6.18
C TYR A 62 1.71 -9.50 7.30
N MET A 63 3.00 -9.21 7.08
CA MET A 63 3.80 -8.44 8.04
C MET A 63 3.19 -7.07 8.33
N GLY A 64 2.59 -6.43 7.32
CA GLY A 64 1.83 -5.20 7.49
C GLY A 64 0.56 -5.38 8.33
N TYR A 65 -0.31 -6.33 7.95
CA TYR A 65 -1.57 -6.62 8.65
C TYR A 65 -1.34 -7.02 10.11
N VAL A 66 -0.45 -7.99 10.34
CA VAL A 66 -0.10 -8.46 11.68
C VAL A 66 0.64 -7.37 12.45
N GLY A 67 1.45 -6.55 11.80
CA GLY A 67 2.11 -5.41 12.42
C GLY A 67 1.15 -4.41 13.05
N PHE A 68 -0.02 -4.17 12.46
CA PHE A 68 -1.04 -3.29 13.06
C PHE A 68 -1.66 -3.87 14.34
N SER A 69 -1.57 -5.19 14.59
CA SER A 69 -2.00 -5.80 15.85
C SER A 69 -1.24 -5.25 17.06
N VAL A 70 0.00 -4.80 16.89
CA VAL A 70 0.80 -4.20 17.97
C VAL A 70 0.21 -2.83 18.34
N ALA A 71 -0.12 -2.00 17.35
CA ALA A 71 -0.75 -0.71 17.58
C ALA A 71 -2.13 -0.86 18.23
N PHE A 72 -2.92 -1.84 17.77
CA PHE A 72 -4.17 -2.26 18.38
C PHE A 72 -3.97 -2.68 19.85
N ALA A 73 -3.01 -3.56 20.13
CA ALA A 73 -2.75 -4.05 21.48
C ALA A 73 -2.37 -2.92 22.44
N PHE A 74 -1.56 -1.95 22.00
CA PHE A 74 -1.29 -0.73 22.78
C PHE A 74 -2.55 0.09 23.06
N ALA A 75 -3.43 0.24 22.07
CA ALA A 75 -4.68 0.97 22.23
C ALA A 75 -5.62 0.30 23.24
N ILE A 76 -5.84 -1.02 23.10
CA ILE A 76 -6.66 -1.82 24.03
C ILE A 76 -6.06 -1.82 25.43
N ALA A 77 -4.75 -2.04 25.57
CA ALA A 77 -4.08 -2.04 26.86
C ALA A 77 -4.19 -0.69 27.58
N ALA A 78 -4.14 0.42 26.84
CA ALA A 78 -4.32 1.75 27.40
C ALA A 78 -5.77 2.03 27.82
N LEU A 79 -6.76 1.55 27.04
CA LEU A 79 -8.18 1.62 27.40
C LEU A 79 -8.50 0.81 28.67
N LEU A 80 -7.99 -0.42 28.76
CA LEU A 80 -8.12 -1.27 29.95
C LEU A 80 -7.48 -0.61 31.19
N GLY A 81 -6.37 0.10 30.99
CA GLY A 81 -5.71 0.84 32.06
C GLY A 81 -6.38 2.15 32.47
N GLY A 82 -7.32 2.67 31.68
CA GLY A 82 -8.00 3.93 31.95
C GLY A 82 -7.10 5.17 31.95
N ARG A 83 -5.84 5.06 31.51
CA ARG A 83 -4.88 6.17 31.44
C ARG A 83 -4.33 6.26 30.01
N LEU A 84 -4.92 7.15 29.22
CA LEU A 84 -4.46 7.48 27.87
C LEU A 84 -3.49 8.67 27.94
N ASP A 85 -2.27 8.39 28.38
CA ASP A 85 -1.17 9.36 28.35
C ASP A 85 -0.53 9.44 26.96
N ALA A 86 0.32 10.44 26.70
CA ALA A 86 1.04 10.51 25.42
C ALA A 86 2.14 9.42 25.30
N THR A 87 2.39 8.66 26.37
CA THR A 87 3.47 7.68 26.44
C THR A 87 3.20 6.49 25.53
N TRP A 88 1.98 5.95 25.49
CA TRP A 88 1.66 4.82 24.62
C TRP A 88 1.81 5.19 23.13
N ALA A 89 1.44 6.43 22.74
CA ALA A 89 1.58 6.90 21.36
C ALA A 89 3.05 6.90 20.90
N ARG A 90 3.97 7.29 21.79
CA ARG A 90 5.41 7.24 21.52
C ARG A 90 5.92 5.82 21.27
N TRP A 91 5.39 4.83 22.00
CA TRP A 91 5.79 3.42 21.85
C TRP A 91 5.13 2.76 20.64
N SER A 92 3.87 3.08 20.35
CA SER A 92 3.11 2.51 19.23
C SER A 92 3.62 2.99 17.86
N ARG A 93 4.03 4.27 17.77
CA ARG A 93 4.44 4.90 16.50
C ARG A 93 5.47 4.14 15.66
N PRO A 94 6.64 3.70 16.18
CA PRO A 94 7.59 2.95 15.37
C PRO A 94 7.00 1.65 14.83
N TRP A 95 6.19 0.94 15.62
CA TRP A 95 5.52 -0.29 15.17
C TRP A 95 4.49 -0.02 14.08
N THR A 96 3.67 1.03 14.23
CA THR A 96 2.73 1.46 13.19
C THR A 96 3.46 1.83 11.90
N THR A 97 4.57 2.56 11.97
CA THR A 97 5.34 2.96 10.79
C THR A 97 6.00 1.76 10.10
N VAL A 98 6.51 0.79 10.85
CA VAL A 98 7.03 -0.47 10.27
C VAL A 98 5.92 -1.26 9.59
N ALA A 99 4.78 -1.44 10.26
CA ALA A 99 3.61 -2.14 9.69
C ALA A 99 3.16 -1.48 8.38
N TRP A 100 3.05 -0.16 8.37
CA TRP A 100 2.69 0.60 7.17
C TRP A 100 3.73 0.47 6.04
N ALA A 101 5.03 0.46 6.36
CA ALA A 101 6.07 0.29 5.35
C ALA A 101 6.02 -1.11 4.70
N PHE A 102 5.85 -2.17 5.50
CA PHE A 102 5.66 -3.54 4.99
C PHE A 102 4.39 -3.66 4.16
N LEU A 103 3.28 -3.07 4.62
CA LEU A 103 2.02 -3.06 3.87
C LEU A 103 2.19 -2.32 2.52
N THR A 104 2.89 -1.18 2.51
CA THR A 104 3.17 -0.42 1.27
C THR A 104 3.97 -1.26 0.28
N ILE A 105 5.01 -1.96 0.73
CA ILE A 105 5.81 -2.86 -0.13
C ILE A 105 4.97 -4.03 -0.61
N GLY A 106 4.20 -4.66 0.29
CA GLY A 106 3.34 -5.79 -0.06
C GLY A 106 2.31 -5.45 -1.14
N ILE A 107 1.66 -4.28 -1.04
CA ILE A 107 0.71 -3.79 -2.04
C ILE A 107 1.42 -3.52 -3.37
N ALA A 108 2.58 -2.84 -3.34
CA ALA A 108 3.34 -2.52 -4.54
C ALA A 108 3.85 -3.78 -5.27
N LEU A 109 4.35 -4.77 -4.52
CA LEU A 109 4.77 -6.05 -5.08
C LEU A 109 3.60 -6.85 -5.65
N GLY A 110 2.43 -6.83 -4.99
CA GLY A 110 1.20 -7.44 -5.51
C GLY A 110 0.74 -6.78 -6.81
N SER A 111 0.77 -5.45 -6.88
CA SER A 111 0.47 -4.67 -8.09
C SER A 111 1.44 -4.99 -9.23
N GLY A 112 2.75 -5.06 -8.94
CA GLY A 112 3.75 -5.47 -9.92
C GLY A 112 3.55 -6.91 -10.41
N TRP A 113 3.25 -7.83 -9.49
CA TRP A 113 2.91 -9.22 -9.83
C TRP A 113 1.70 -9.32 -10.76
N ALA A 114 0.62 -8.61 -10.44
CA ALA A 114 -0.59 -8.58 -11.26
C ALA A 114 -0.29 -8.06 -12.68
N TYR A 115 0.55 -7.03 -12.79
CA TYR A 115 0.94 -6.43 -14.06
C TYR A 115 1.63 -7.41 -15.02
N TYR A 116 2.62 -8.19 -14.56
CA TYR A 116 3.33 -9.12 -15.45
C TYR A 116 2.67 -10.50 -15.59
N THR A 117 1.86 -10.92 -14.61
CA THR A 117 1.32 -12.30 -14.56
C THR A 117 -0.08 -12.43 -15.15
N LEU A 118 -0.89 -11.38 -15.19
CA LEU A 118 -2.30 -11.51 -15.58
C LEU A 118 -2.59 -11.21 -17.06
N GLY A 119 -1.60 -10.71 -17.83
CA GLY A 119 -1.71 -10.58 -19.29
C GLY A 119 -2.67 -9.50 -19.82
N TRP A 120 -3.24 -8.65 -18.95
CA TRP A 120 -4.17 -7.56 -19.30
C TRP A 120 -3.53 -6.16 -19.25
N GLY A 121 -2.23 -6.08 -18.98
CA GLY A 121 -1.47 -4.83 -18.99
C GLY A 121 -1.80 -3.83 -17.87
N GLY A 122 -2.71 -4.13 -16.94
CA GLY A 122 -3.02 -3.23 -15.84
C GLY A 122 -2.30 -3.56 -14.53
N TRP A 123 -2.22 -2.57 -13.65
CA TRP A 123 -1.47 -2.62 -12.39
C TRP A 123 -2.35 -2.45 -11.14
N TRP A 124 -3.62 -2.07 -11.32
CA TRP A 124 -4.62 -1.91 -10.26
C TRP A 124 -6.03 -1.97 -10.87
N PHE A 125 -6.90 -2.81 -10.33
CA PHE A 125 -8.25 -3.05 -10.87
C PHE A 125 -9.38 -2.64 -9.92
N TRP A 126 -9.05 -2.19 -8.70
CA TRP A 126 -10.03 -1.96 -7.63
C TRP A 126 -10.81 -3.23 -7.26
N ASP A 127 -10.17 -4.39 -7.37
CA ASP A 127 -10.82 -5.65 -6.98
C ASP A 127 -10.99 -5.74 -5.44
N PRO A 128 -11.91 -6.55 -4.92
CA PRO A 128 -12.17 -6.63 -3.48
C PRO A 128 -10.93 -6.94 -2.61
N VAL A 129 -9.96 -7.71 -3.12
CA VAL A 129 -8.76 -8.09 -2.38
C VAL A 129 -7.72 -6.98 -2.40
N GLU A 130 -7.53 -6.31 -3.54
CA GLU A 130 -6.79 -5.04 -3.62
C GLU A 130 -7.35 -4.01 -2.62
N ASN A 131 -8.67 -3.81 -2.64
CA ASN A 131 -9.37 -2.88 -1.76
C ASN A 131 -9.20 -3.26 -0.28
N ALA A 132 -9.28 -4.56 0.04
CA ALA A 132 -9.06 -5.09 1.38
C ALA A 132 -7.69 -4.73 1.95
N SER A 133 -6.65 -4.67 1.11
CA SER A 133 -5.31 -4.24 1.51
C SER A 133 -5.16 -2.74 1.60
N PHE A 134 -5.90 -1.99 0.78
CA PHE A 134 -5.80 -0.55 0.71
C PHE A 134 -6.49 0.17 1.88
N MET A 135 -7.62 -0.35 2.36
CA MET A 135 -8.34 0.22 3.51
C MET A 135 -7.51 0.33 4.81
N PRO A 136 -6.80 -0.71 5.28
CA PRO A 136 -5.91 -0.59 6.42
C PRO A 136 -4.68 0.29 6.12
N TRP A 137 -4.25 0.40 4.85
CA TRP A 137 -3.18 1.32 4.47
C TRP A 137 -3.59 2.80 4.63
N LEU A 138 -4.80 3.17 4.18
CA LEU A 138 -5.37 4.52 4.36
C LEU A 138 -5.52 4.86 5.84
N THR A 139 -6.12 3.94 6.61
CA THR A 139 -6.30 4.11 8.06
C THR A 139 -4.97 4.15 8.81
N GLY A 140 -4.01 3.32 8.42
CA GLY A 140 -2.65 3.30 8.96
C GLY A 140 -1.90 4.60 8.67
N THR A 141 -2.08 5.17 7.47
CA THR A 141 -1.52 6.48 7.11
C THR A 141 -2.09 7.57 8.02
N ALA A 142 -3.41 7.58 8.24
CA ALA A 142 -4.04 8.49 9.19
C ALA A 142 -3.52 8.27 10.62
N LEU A 143 -3.34 7.02 11.03
CA LEU A 143 -2.84 6.65 12.35
C LEU A 143 -1.42 7.16 12.59
N ILE A 144 -0.51 7.06 11.62
CA ILE A 144 0.87 7.58 11.74
C ILE A 144 0.86 9.09 12.01
N HIS A 145 0.01 9.84 11.30
CA HIS A 145 -0.13 11.28 11.46
C HIS A 145 -0.79 11.64 12.79
N SER A 146 -1.84 10.91 13.17
CA SER A 146 -2.51 11.10 14.46
C SER A 146 -1.60 10.79 15.66
N LEU A 147 -0.77 9.75 15.56
CA LEU A 147 0.26 9.42 16.56
C LEU A 147 1.30 10.53 16.68
N ALA A 148 1.70 11.17 15.56
CA ALA A 148 2.62 12.29 15.60
C ALA A 148 2.05 13.50 16.37
N VAL A 149 0.76 13.80 16.19
CA VAL A 149 0.08 14.87 16.95
C VAL A 149 -0.08 14.50 18.42
N THR A 150 -0.50 13.26 18.71
CA THR A 150 -0.67 12.77 20.08
C THR A 150 0.65 12.79 20.85
N GLU A 151 1.74 12.34 20.23
CA GLU A 151 3.08 12.35 20.81
C GLU A 151 3.57 13.79 21.09
N LYS A 152 3.34 14.73 20.17
CA LYS A 152 3.90 16.10 20.24
C LYS A 152 3.07 17.09 21.05
N ARG A 153 1.75 16.95 21.04
CA ARG A 153 0.79 17.95 21.56
C ARG A 153 -0.19 17.38 22.57
N GLY A 154 -0.27 16.05 22.71
CA GLY A 154 -1.27 15.40 23.56
C GLY A 154 -2.71 15.57 23.07
N ALA A 155 -2.93 16.08 21.85
CA ALA A 155 -4.23 16.14 21.17
C ALA A 155 -4.53 14.83 20.43
N PHE A 156 -5.76 14.64 19.95
CA PHE A 156 -6.21 13.46 19.19
C PHE A 156 -6.11 12.12 19.91
N LYS A 157 -6.09 12.09 21.24
CA LYS A 157 -5.97 10.83 22.00
C LYS A 157 -7.05 9.82 21.63
N SER A 158 -8.32 10.23 21.70
CA SER A 158 -9.47 9.37 21.36
C SER A 158 -9.44 8.93 19.90
N TRP A 159 -9.19 9.88 19.00
CA TRP A 159 -9.10 9.62 17.56
C TRP A 159 -7.98 8.63 17.21
N THR A 160 -6.82 8.75 17.84
CA THR A 160 -5.68 7.85 17.62
C THR A 160 -5.97 6.43 18.10
N VAL A 161 -6.68 6.29 19.23
CA VAL A 161 -7.14 4.98 19.71
C VAL A 161 -8.11 4.35 18.71
N LEU A 162 -9.10 5.13 18.25
CA LEU A 162 -10.08 4.66 17.26
C LEU A 162 -9.38 4.22 15.95
N LEU A 163 -8.45 5.02 15.44
CA LEU A 163 -7.67 4.68 14.25
C LEU A 163 -6.83 3.41 14.42
N ALA A 164 -6.26 3.18 15.61
CA ALA A 164 -5.52 1.96 15.91
C ALA A 164 -6.44 0.72 15.96
N ILE A 165 -7.65 0.87 16.48
CA ILE A 165 -8.68 -0.17 16.43
C ILE A 165 -9.06 -0.45 14.97
N LEU A 166 -9.45 0.59 14.22
CA LEU A 166 -9.90 0.46 12.84
C LEU A 166 -8.83 -0.15 11.92
N ALA A 167 -7.55 0.25 12.02
CA ALA A 167 -6.50 -0.27 11.16
C ALA A 167 -6.34 -1.80 11.28
N PHE A 168 -6.37 -2.33 12.51
CA PHE A 168 -6.31 -3.77 12.73
C PHE A 168 -7.63 -4.47 12.37
N SER A 169 -8.78 -3.87 12.71
CA SER A 169 -10.10 -4.38 12.34
C SER A 169 -10.26 -4.53 10.83
N LEU A 170 -9.78 -3.57 10.04
CA LEU A 170 -9.79 -3.62 8.58
C LEU A 170 -8.84 -4.69 8.03
N SER A 171 -7.72 -4.96 8.72
CA SER A 171 -6.82 -6.07 8.36
C SER A 171 -7.51 -7.44 8.59
N LEU A 172 -8.26 -7.59 9.69
CA LEU A 172 -9.08 -8.77 9.95
C LEU A 172 -10.23 -8.89 8.95
N LEU A 173 -10.90 -7.79 8.61
CA LEU A 173 -11.93 -7.76 7.58
C LEU A 173 -11.36 -8.22 6.24
N GLY A 174 -10.16 -7.75 5.87
CA GLY A 174 -9.50 -8.22 4.65
C GLY A 174 -9.25 -9.73 4.65
N THR A 175 -8.92 -10.31 5.81
CA THR A 175 -8.78 -11.77 5.96
C THR A 175 -10.11 -12.49 5.73
N PHE A 176 -11.21 -11.94 6.26
CA PHE A 176 -12.56 -12.45 5.99
C PHE A 176 -12.91 -12.37 4.50
N LEU A 177 -12.70 -11.23 3.85
CA LEU A 177 -13.06 -11.03 2.44
C LEU A 177 -12.32 -12.01 1.51
N VAL A 178 -11.03 -12.26 1.77
CA VAL A 178 -10.20 -13.14 0.93
C VAL A 178 -10.51 -14.63 1.15
N ARG A 179 -10.96 -15.03 2.34
CA ARG A 179 -11.11 -16.46 2.72
C ARG A 179 -12.54 -16.97 2.77
N SER A 180 -13.52 -16.08 2.86
CA SER A 180 -14.93 -16.46 3.01
C SER A 180 -15.57 -16.97 1.71
N GLY A 181 -15.02 -16.62 0.54
CA GLY A 181 -15.64 -16.91 -0.77
C GLY A 181 -16.88 -16.07 -1.05
N VAL A 182 -17.13 -15.04 -0.24
CA VAL A 182 -18.33 -14.20 -0.30
C VAL A 182 -18.27 -13.18 -1.45
N LEU A 183 -17.07 -12.80 -1.89
CA LEU A 183 -16.84 -11.94 -3.04
C LEU A 183 -16.06 -12.69 -4.11
N THR A 184 -16.38 -12.43 -5.37
CA THR A 184 -15.58 -12.89 -6.51
C THR A 184 -14.34 -12.01 -6.66
N SER A 185 -13.16 -12.64 -6.65
CA SER A 185 -11.89 -11.96 -6.89
C SER A 185 -10.89 -12.93 -7.52
N VAL A 186 -10.07 -12.41 -8.44
CA VAL A 186 -8.93 -13.13 -9.04
C VAL A 186 -7.81 -13.40 -8.03
N HIS A 187 -7.81 -12.67 -6.90
CA HIS A 187 -6.85 -12.78 -5.82
C HIS A 187 -7.37 -13.60 -4.63
N ALA A 188 -8.57 -14.19 -4.73
CA ALA A 188 -9.12 -15.04 -3.68
C ALA A 188 -8.70 -16.51 -3.86
N PHE A 189 -8.08 -17.09 -2.83
CA PHE A 189 -7.60 -18.48 -2.85
C PHE A 189 -8.07 -19.26 -1.62
N ALA A 190 -8.29 -20.57 -1.80
CA ALA A 190 -8.68 -21.50 -0.74
C ALA A 190 -9.91 -21.02 0.07
N THR A 191 -10.94 -20.59 -0.65
CA THR A 191 -12.22 -20.12 -0.11
C THR A 191 -13.03 -21.28 0.45
N ASP A 192 -13.50 -21.13 1.69
CA ASP A 192 -14.31 -22.14 2.38
C ASP A 192 -15.32 -21.43 3.30
N PRO A 193 -16.64 -21.73 3.19
CA PRO A 193 -17.66 -21.13 4.04
C PRO A 193 -17.39 -21.30 5.54
N ALA A 194 -16.89 -22.45 5.99
CA ALA A 194 -16.58 -22.70 7.40
C ALA A 194 -15.46 -21.79 7.91
N ARG A 195 -14.42 -21.56 7.09
CA ARG A 195 -13.36 -20.58 7.38
C ARG A 195 -13.93 -19.17 7.45
N GLY A 196 -14.79 -18.83 6.49
CA GLY A 196 -15.48 -17.54 6.45
C GLY A 196 -16.28 -17.26 7.72
N VAL A 197 -17.10 -18.20 8.16
CA VAL A 197 -17.91 -18.10 9.38
C VAL A 197 -17.02 -17.96 10.63
N PHE A 198 -15.96 -18.77 10.76
CA PHE A 198 -15.03 -18.65 11.88
C PHE A 198 -14.41 -17.25 11.96
N ILE A 199 -13.86 -16.76 10.83
CA ILE A 199 -13.23 -15.45 10.77
C ILE A 199 -14.26 -14.34 11.04
N LEU A 200 -15.50 -14.50 10.58
CA LEU A 200 -16.58 -13.54 10.86
C LEU A 200 -16.92 -13.46 12.35
N VAL A 201 -17.04 -14.61 13.03
CA VAL A 201 -17.24 -14.64 14.49
C VAL A 201 -16.04 -14.03 15.21
N PHE A 202 -14.82 -14.36 14.80
CA PHE A 202 -13.61 -13.80 15.38
C PHE A 202 -13.53 -12.28 15.18
N LEU A 203 -13.88 -11.79 13.98
CA LEU A 203 -14.02 -10.38 13.67
C LEU A 203 -15.05 -9.71 14.58
N ALA A 204 -16.24 -10.29 14.72
CA ALA A 204 -17.30 -9.76 15.58
C ALA A 204 -16.84 -9.64 17.04
N LEU A 205 -16.13 -10.64 17.57
CA LEU A 205 -15.60 -10.62 18.93
C LEU A 205 -14.49 -9.57 19.12
N VAL A 206 -13.51 -9.53 18.22
CA VAL A 206 -12.36 -8.63 18.33
C VAL A 206 -12.79 -7.18 18.07
N VAL A 207 -13.51 -6.93 16.98
CA VAL A 207 -13.95 -5.59 16.58
C VAL A 207 -15.07 -5.10 17.50
N GLY A 208 -16.10 -5.92 17.72
CA GLY A 208 -17.20 -5.59 18.63
C GLY A 208 -16.72 -5.37 20.06
N GLY A 209 -15.85 -6.24 20.58
CA GLY A 209 -15.28 -6.11 21.92
C GLY A 209 -14.40 -4.86 22.08
N SER A 210 -13.53 -4.58 21.10
CA SER A 210 -12.66 -3.39 21.13
C SER A 210 -13.43 -2.07 21.00
N LEU A 211 -14.41 -1.99 20.09
CA LEU A 211 -15.25 -0.80 19.93
C LEU A 211 -16.18 -0.58 21.13
N THR A 212 -16.73 -1.65 21.72
CA THR A 212 -17.52 -1.57 22.96
C THR A 212 -16.66 -1.06 24.11
N LEU A 213 -15.44 -1.60 24.27
CA LEU A 213 -14.51 -1.11 25.27
C LEU A 213 -14.14 0.36 25.04
N PHE A 214 -13.92 0.76 23.79
CA PHE A 214 -13.66 2.14 23.42
C PHE A 214 -14.84 3.04 23.81
N ALA A 215 -16.07 2.68 23.44
CA ALA A 215 -17.28 3.44 23.78
C ALA A 215 -17.46 3.56 25.30
N TRP A 216 -17.25 2.48 26.05
CA TRP A 216 -17.35 2.48 27.51
C TRP A 216 -16.29 3.38 28.19
N ARG A 217 -15.09 3.45 27.61
CA ARG A 217 -13.98 4.25 28.15
C ARG A 217 -13.88 5.65 27.54
N ALA A 218 -14.67 5.96 26.50
CA ALA A 218 -14.61 7.20 25.73
C ALA A 218 -14.68 8.45 26.61
N GLY A 219 -15.58 8.49 27.60
CA GLY A 219 -15.74 9.63 28.52
C GLY A 219 -14.55 9.87 29.46
N LYS A 220 -13.69 8.86 29.67
CA LYS A 220 -12.45 8.99 30.45
C LYS A 220 -11.26 9.43 29.59
N VAL A 221 -11.46 9.53 28.27
CA VAL A 221 -10.45 10.01 27.33
C VAL A 221 -10.54 11.53 27.30
N GLY A 222 -9.59 12.20 27.95
CA GLY A 222 -9.56 13.67 27.96
C GLY A 222 -9.61 14.27 26.55
N LEU A 223 -10.31 15.40 26.42
CA LEU A 223 -10.58 16.11 25.15
C LEU A 223 -9.31 16.51 24.37
N GLY A 224 -8.14 16.52 25.02
CA GLY A 224 -6.85 16.82 24.40
C GLY A 224 -6.51 18.32 24.44
N GLY A 225 -5.42 18.69 23.76
CA GLY A 225 -4.98 20.10 23.68
C GLY A 225 -5.81 20.92 22.69
N ILE A 226 -6.06 22.18 23.03
CA ILE A 226 -6.72 23.17 22.15
C ILE A 226 -5.70 23.67 21.13
N PHE A 227 -6.14 23.84 19.87
CA PHE A 227 -5.32 24.38 18.77
C PHE A 227 -6.19 25.28 17.88
N GLY A 228 -5.55 26.24 17.19
CA GLY A 228 -6.24 27.17 16.32
C GLY A 228 -6.68 26.55 14.99
N VAL A 229 -7.72 27.13 14.37
CA VAL A 229 -8.29 26.68 13.08
C VAL A 229 -7.22 26.56 11.99
N VAL A 230 -6.30 27.52 11.93
CA VAL A 230 -5.13 27.44 11.05
C VAL A 230 -3.92 27.01 11.89
N SER A 231 -3.58 25.74 11.82
CA SER A 231 -2.45 25.13 12.55
C SER A 231 -2.02 23.84 11.88
N ARG A 232 -0.83 23.33 12.26
CA ARG A 232 -0.39 22.00 11.81
C ARG A 232 -1.35 20.91 12.27
N GLU A 233 -1.86 21.00 13.49
CA GLU A 233 -2.86 20.10 14.04
C GLU A 233 -4.11 20.06 13.15
N SER A 234 -4.65 21.22 12.75
CA SER A 234 -5.82 21.30 11.87
C SER A 234 -5.57 20.71 10.49
N THR A 235 -4.40 20.97 9.89
CA THR A 235 -4.07 20.39 8.58
C THR A 235 -3.94 18.86 8.64
N LEU A 236 -3.39 18.33 9.74
CA LEU A 236 -3.28 16.88 9.96
C LEU A 236 -4.64 16.26 10.28
N LEU A 237 -5.52 16.96 11.01
CA LEU A 237 -6.89 16.52 11.25
C LEU A 237 -7.69 16.44 9.95
N ALA A 238 -7.64 17.49 9.13
CA ALA A 238 -8.31 17.51 7.83
C ALA A 238 -7.82 16.37 6.94
N ASN A 239 -6.50 16.13 6.89
CA ASN A 239 -5.93 15.00 6.14
C ASN A 239 -6.44 13.65 6.70
N ASN A 240 -6.43 13.46 8.03
CA ASN A 240 -6.98 12.26 8.65
C ASN A 240 -8.45 12.03 8.31
N ILE A 241 -9.28 13.08 8.35
CA ILE A 241 -10.70 12.99 7.99
C ILE A 241 -10.84 12.57 6.53
N LEU A 242 -10.12 13.21 5.60
CA LEU A 242 -10.16 12.87 4.17
C LEU A 242 -9.73 11.42 3.92
N LEU A 243 -8.66 10.94 4.58
CA LEU A 243 -8.22 9.56 4.47
C LEU A 243 -9.25 8.55 5.00
N ILE A 244 -9.95 8.88 6.09
CA ILE A 244 -10.99 8.01 6.66
C ILE A 244 -12.27 8.04 5.84
N VAL A 245 -12.65 9.18 5.28
CA VAL A 245 -13.76 9.27 4.33
C VAL A 245 -13.43 8.48 3.07
N ALA A 246 -12.21 8.59 2.53
CA ALA A 246 -11.78 7.80 1.38
C ALA A 246 -11.78 6.30 1.68
N MET A 247 -11.30 5.89 2.85
CA MET A 247 -11.38 4.50 3.30
C MET A 247 -12.84 4.04 3.41
N ALA A 248 -13.72 4.84 4.00
CA ALA A 248 -15.14 4.51 4.14
C ALA A 248 -15.84 4.40 2.78
N SER A 249 -15.48 5.22 1.79
CA SER A 249 -15.97 5.11 0.42
C SER A 249 -15.50 3.81 -0.26
N VAL A 250 -14.24 3.42 -0.06
CA VAL A 250 -13.72 2.14 -0.57
C VAL A 250 -14.41 0.95 0.11
N LEU A 251 -14.59 1.02 1.43
CA LEU A 251 -15.32 0.02 2.21
C LEU A 251 -16.75 -0.12 1.72
N LEU A 252 -17.44 1.01 1.51
CA LEU A 252 -18.80 1.03 1.00
C LEU A 252 -18.86 0.38 -0.38
N GLY A 253 -18.05 0.82 -1.35
CA GLY A 253 -18.03 0.23 -2.69
C GLY A 253 -17.71 -1.27 -2.69
N THR A 254 -16.84 -1.71 -1.78
CA THR A 254 -16.45 -3.13 -1.66
C THR A 254 -17.53 -4.00 -1.02
N LEU A 255 -18.20 -3.51 0.03
CA LEU A 255 -19.23 -4.28 0.76
C LEU A 255 -20.63 -4.10 0.20
N TYR A 256 -20.89 -3.07 -0.60
CA TYR A 256 -22.23 -2.78 -1.12
C TYR A 256 -22.82 -3.93 -1.95
N PRO A 257 -22.07 -4.58 -2.88
CA PRO A 257 -22.54 -5.80 -3.55
C PRO A 257 -22.97 -6.90 -2.58
N LEU A 258 -22.21 -7.09 -1.50
CA LEU A 258 -22.51 -8.10 -0.47
C LEU A 258 -23.81 -7.78 0.27
N PHE A 259 -24.04 -6.51 0.62
CA PHE A 259 -25.30 -6.12 1.27
C PHE A 259 -26.52 -6.35 0.36
N LEU A 260 -26.41 -6.07 -0.93
CA LEU A 260 -27.52 -6.32 -1.86
C LEU A 260 -27.80 -7.82 -2.05
N ASP A 261 -26.74 -8.63 -2.15
CA ASP A 261 -26.87 -10.09 -2.25
C ASP A 261 -27.50 -10.67 -0.97
N ALA A 262 -27.06 -10.22 0.21
CA ALA A 262 -27.60 -10.66 1.50
C ALA A 262 -29.07 -10.30 1.71
N LEU A 263 -29.54 -9.22 1.09
CA LEU A 263 -30.94 -8.77 1.12
C LEU A 263 -31.78 -9.37 -0.04
N ASN A 264 -31.21 -10.23 -0.89
CA ASN A 264 -31.82 -10.74 -2.11
C ASN A 264 -32.31 -9.63 -3.07
N LEU A 265 -31.61 -8.49 -3.11
CA LEU A 265 -31.93 -7.33 -3.97
C LEU A 265 -31.22 -7.37 -5.34
N GLY A 266 -30.52 -8.48 -5.64
CA GLY A 266 -29.78 -8.69 -6.87
C GLY A 266 -28.27 -8.56 -6.70
N LYS A 267 -27.53 -9.06 -7.69
CA LYS A 267 -26.07 -9.01 -7.72
C LYS A 267 -25.60 -7.88 -8.64
N ILE A 268 -24.74 -7.03 -8.11
CA ILE A 268 -24.06 -5.98 -8.87
C ILE A 268 -22.55 -6.15 -8.73
N SER A 269 -21.79 -5.55 -9.63
CA SER A 269 -20.35 -5.41 -9.49
C SER A 269 -19.99 -3.93 -9.47
N VAL A 270 -19.10 -3.54 -8.56
CA VAL A 270 -18.60 -2.17 -8.43
C VAL A 270 -17.14 -2.20 -8.85
N GLY A 271 -16.83 -1.54 -9.97
CA GLY A 271 -15.49 -1.52 -10.56
C GLY A 271 -14.86 -0.13 -10.59
N PRO A 272 -13.75 0.03 -11.36
CA PRO A 272 -12.98 1.28 -11.43
C PRO A 272 -13.78 2.57 -11.62
N PRO A 273 -14.86 2.64 -12.41
CA PRO A 273 -15.60 3.89 -12.60
C PRO A 273 -16.14 4.51 -11.30
N TYR A 274 -16.61 3.68 -10.36
CA TYR A 274 -17.07 4.16 -9.05
C TYR A 274 -15.89 4.66 -8.21
N PHE A 275 -14.86 3.82 -8.08
CA PHE A 275 -13.75 4.12 -7.19
C PHE A 275 -12.94 5.33 -7.68
N ASP A 276 -12.63 5.43 -8.97
CA ASP A 276 -11.90 6.57 -9.53
C ASP A 276 -12.69 7.88 -9.33
N ALA A 277 -14.01 7.86 -9.57
CA ALA A 277 -14.86 9.04 -9.43
C ALA A 277 -14.97 9.55 -7.98
N VAL A 278 -15.00 8.65 -6.99
CA VAL A 278 -15.11 9.03 -5.58
C VAL A 278 -13.75 9.30 -4.95
N PHE A 279 -12.72 8.55 -5.33
CA PHE A 279 -11.42 8.60 -4.68
C PHE A 279 -10.63 9.86 -5.06
N TYR A 280 -10.64 10.28 -6.33
CA TYR A 280 -9.85 11.44 -6.77
C TYR A 280 -10.25 12.75 -6.07
N PRO A 281 -11.54 13.12 -5.98
CA PRO A 281 -11.96 14.34 -5.28
C PRO A 281 -11.64 14.33 -3.78
N LEU A 282 -11.56 13.16 -3.14
CA LEU A 282 -11.20 13.02 -1.73
C LEU A 282 -9.69 13.13 -1.49
N LEU A 283 -8.88 12.53 -2.37
CA LEU A 283 -7.42 12.50 -2.19
C LEU A 283 -6.73 13.75 -2.72
N ALA A 284 -7.25 14.40 -3.76
CA ALA A 284 -6.68 15.66 -4.27
C ALA A 284 -6.46 16.72 -3.17
N PRO A 285 -7.46 17.08 -2.33
CA PRO A 285 -7.24 18.01 -1.22
C PRO A 285 -6.31 17.44 -0.14
N ALA A 286 -6.32 16.12 0.11
CA ALA A 286 -5.41 15.50 1.07
C ALA A 286 -3.94 15.66 0.64
N VAL A 287 -3.65 15.41 -0.65
CA VAL A 287 -2.33 15.61 -1.26
C VAL A 287 -1.94 17.08 -1.28
N PHE A 288 -2.87 17.99 -1.57
CA PHE A 288 -2.61 19.42 -1.47
C PHE A 288 -2.19 19.81 -0.04
N LEU A 289 -2.89 19.31 0.98
CA LEU A 289 -2.54 19.53 2.39
C LEU A 289 -1.19 18.94 2.78
N MET A 290 -0.66 17.92 2.07
CA MET A 290 0.68 17.39 2.31
C MET A 290 1.78 18.43 2.05
N GLY A 291 1.56 19.39 1.16
CA GLY A 291 2.48 20.53 0.95
C GLY A 291 2.34 21.63 2.01
N VAL A 292 1.12 21.87 2.50
CA VAL A 292 0.82 22.92 3.49
C VAL A 292 1.21 22.50 4.92
N GLY A 293 0.83 21.30 5.33
CA GLY A 293 0.92 20.83 6.72
C GLY A 293 2.33 20.86 7.32
N PRO A 294 3.37 20.36 6.63
CA PRO A 294 4.75 20.44 7.10
C PRO A 294 5.28 21.86 7.28
N MET A 295 4.64 22.86 6.67
CA MET A 295 4.99 24.28 6.78
C MET A 295 4.17 25.05 7.82
N ALA A 296 2.97 24.59 8.13
CA ALA A 296 2.18 25.12 9.23
C ALA A 296 2.90 24.95 10.58
N ARG A 297 2.78 25.94 11.46
CA ARG A 297 3.31 25.88 12.84
C ARG A 297 2.33 25.12 13.73
N TRP A 298 2.87 24.47 14.78
CA TRP A 298 2.05 23.88 15.84
C TRP A 298 1.26 24.97 16.59
N ASN A 299 0.11 24.60 17.15
CA ASN A 299 -0.83 25.47 17.86
C ASN A 299 -1.53 26.51 16.99
N LYS A 300 -0.78 27.43 16.37
CA LYS A 300 -1.32 28.53 15.57
C LYS A 300 -0.35 28.89 14.45
N ALA A 301 -0.87 29.01 13.24
CA ALA A 301 -0.17 29.47 12.05
C ALA A 301 -0.89 30.67 11.43
N SER A 302 -0.14 31.50 10.72
CA SER A 302 -0.65 32.67 10.01
C SER A 302 -0.82 32.34 8.53
N LEU A 303 -2.00 32.59 7.96
CA LEU A 303 -2.27 32.38 6.53
C LEU A 303 -1.34 33.25 5.65
N PRO A 304 -1.13 34.56 5.94
CA PRO A 304 -0.14 35.36 5.22
C PRO A 304 1.29 34.78 5.24
N ASP A 305 1.75 34.21 6.37
CA ASP A 305 3.09 33.59 6.47
C ASP A 305 3.17 32.33 5.59
N LEU A 306 2.12 31.49 5.61
CA LEU A 306 2.02 30.32 4.74
C LEU A 306 2.00 30.69 3.25
N TRP A 307 1.18 31.67 2.87
CA TRP A 307 1.10 32.18 1.51
C TRP A 307 2.46 32.70 1.02
N THR A 308 3.14 33.51 1.84
CA THR A 308 4.44 34.09 1.48
C THR A 308 5.49 33.01 1.18
N ARG A 309 5.48 31.91 1.94
CA ARG A 309 6.40 30.77 1.76
C ARG A 309 6.04 29.89 0.58
N LEU A 310 4.74 29.70 0.33
CA LEU A 310 4.26 28.68 -0.61
C LEU A 310 3.81 29.23 -1.97
N LYS A 311 3.59 30.54 -2.13
CA LYS A 311 3.07 31.13 -3.38
C LYS A 311 3.91 30.79 -4.61
N TRP A 312 5.24 30.74 -4.46
CA TRP A 312 6.13 30.38 -5.56
C TRP A 312 6.09 28.88 -5.86
N ALA A 313 5.96 28.03 -4.83
CA ALA A 313 5.74 26.60 -5.04
C ALA A 313 4.43 26.35 -5.78
N LEU A 314 3.37 27.08 -5.41
CA LEU A 314 2.08 27.02 -6.08
C LEU A 314 2.19 27.49 -7.54
N GLY A 315 2.83 28.64 -7.78
CA GLY A 315 3.03 29.18 -9.11
C GLY A 315 3.80 28.22 -10.03
N VAL A 316 4.91 27.63 -9.54
CA VAL A 316 5.68 26.63 -10.30
C VAL A 316 4.83 25.39 -10.60
N ALA A 317 4.11 24.87 -9.62
CA ALA A 317 3.24 23.70 -9.82
C ALA A 317 2.13 23.97 -10.84
N VAL A 318 1.48 25.14 -10.79
CA VAL A 318 0.45 25.55 -11.75
C VAL A 318 1.03 25.69 -13.16
N VAL A 319 2.13 26.41 -13.31
CA VAL A 319 2.77 26.63 -14.62
C VAL A 319 3.19 25.30 -15.24
N ALA A 320 3.82 24.42 -14.47
CA ALA A 320 4.25 23.12 -14.97
C ALA A 320 3.07 22.19 -15.28
N ALA A 321 1.99 22.23 -14.48
CA ALA A 321 0.77 21.48 -14.77
C ALA A 321 0.05 21.91 -16.05
N VAL A 322 0.19 23.19 -16.44
CA VAL A 322 -0.34 23.68 -17.71
C VAL A 322 0.58 23.29 -18.86
N ILE A 323 1.90 23.53 -18.73
CA ILE A 323 2.85 23.39 -19.83
C ILE A 323 3.20 21.92 -20.14
N LEU A 324 3.46 21.10 -19.11
CA LEU A 324 3.96 19.73 -19.32
C LEU A 324 3.03 18.85 -20.15
N PRO A 325 1.69 18.84 -19.96
CA PRO A 325 0.81 18.01 -20.78
C PRO A 325 0.88 18.34 -22.28
N PHE A 326 1.03 19.62 -22.64
CA PHE A 326 1.19 20.03 -24.04
C PHE A 326 2.49 19.53 -24.65
N ILE A 327 3.57 19.47 -23.86
CA ILE A 327 4.86 18.91 -24.30
C ILE A 327 4.75 17.39 -24.48
N LEU A 328 4.01 16.71 -23.61
CA LEU A 328 3.89 15.25 -23.60
C LEU A 328 2.90 14.70 -24.65
N GLY A 329 2.06 15.55 -25.24
CA GLY A 329 1.32 15.24 -26.47
C GLY A 329 -0.11 15.76 -26.47
N HIS A 330 -0.84 15.63 -25.36
CA HIS A 330 -2.20 16.14 -25.23
C HIS A 330 -2.51 16.59 -23.80
N TRP A 331 -3.46 17.50 -23.67
CA TRP A 331 -3.87 18.08 -22.39
C TRP A 331 -5.22 17.53 -21.96
N SER A 332 -5.34 17.15 -20.69
CA SER A 332 -6.62 16.87 -20.04
C SER A 332 -6.65 17.42 -18.62
N PRO A 333 -7.84 17.74 -18.05
CA PRO A 333 -7.94 18.24 -16.68
C PRO A 333 -7.38 17.26 -15.64
N LEU A 334 -7.55 15.96 -15.86
CA LEU A 334 -7.03 14.92 -14.95
C LEU A 334 -5.51 14.83 -15.02
N ILE A 335 -4.91 14.90 -16.21
CA ILE A 335 -3.45 14.89 -16.36
C ILE A 335 -2.85 16.15 -15.72
N ALA A 336 -3.40 17.32 -16.03
CA ALA A 336 -2.94 18.58 -15.46
C ALA A 336 -3.09 18.58 -13.93
N GLY A 337 -4.22 18.10 -13.40
CA GLY A 337 -4.46 18.00 -11.96
C GLY A 337 -3.50 17.03 -11.25
N GLY A 338 -3.24 15.86 -11.83
CA GLY A 338 -2.28 14.90 -11.28
C GLY A 338 -0.85 15.45 -11.25
N LEU A 339 -0.38 16.02 -12.36
CA LEU A 339 0.93 16.66 -12.43
C LEU A 339 1.05 17.87 -11.50
N PHE A 340 -0.01 18.68 -11.38
CA PHE A 340 -0.08 19.78 -10.42
C PHE A 340 0.16 19.29 -9.01
N LEU A 341 -0.56 18.26 -8.56
CA LEU A 341 -0.47 17.74 -7.20
C LEU A 341 0.91 17.11 -6.92
N ALA A 342 1.45 16.34 -7.87
CA ALA A 342 2.78 15.77 -7.73
C ALA A 342 3.86 16.85 -7.61
N LEU A 343 3.86 17.83 -8.50
CA LEU A 343 4.84 18.92 -8.50
C LEU A 343 4.66 19.85 -7.30
N TRP A 344 3.42 20.07 -6.87
CA TRP A 344 3.14 20.78 -5.64
C TRP A 344 3.82 20.12 -4.44
N VAL A 345 3.73 18.80 -4.30
CA VAL A 345 4.39 18.06 -3.21
C VAL A 345 5.92 18.14 -3.34
N VAL A 346 6.48 18.00 -4.54
CA VAL A 346 7.93 18.10 -4.77
C VAL A 346 8.44 19.49 -4.40
N VAL A 347 7.87 20.54 -4.99
CA VAL A 347 8.36 21.90 -4.81
C VAL A 347 8.11 22.41 -3.40
N SER A 348 6.97 22.08 -2.77
CA SER A 348 6.72 22.41 -1.36
C SER A 348 7.68 21.68 -0.42
N SER A 349 8.08 20.44 -0.72
CA SER A 349 9.10 19.69 0.02
C SER A 349 10.49 20.34 -0.09
N VAL A 350 10.85 20.83 -1.28
CA VAL A 350 12.09 21.61 -1.50
C VAL A 350 12.06 22.92 -0.71
N VAL A 351 10.94 23.66 -0.74
CA VAL A 351 10.75 24.87 0.06
C VAL A 351 10.86 24.56 1.55
N ASN A 352 10.28 23.46 2.01
CA ASN A 352 10.36 23.00 3.39
C ASN A 352 11.79 22.76 3.83
N LEU A 353 12.57 22.02 3.03
CA LEU A 353 13.98 21.76 3.29
C LEU A 353 14.79 23.04 3.29
N ARG A 354 14.63 23.90 2.27
CA ARG A 354 15.33 25.19 2.18
C ARG A 354 15.06 26.07 3.39
N THR A 355 13.80 26.20 3.80
CA THR A 355 13.41 27.01 4.97
C THR A 355 14.06 26.48 6.25
N ARG A 356 14.11 25.15 6.40
CA ARG A 356 14.72 24.50 7.56
C ARG A 356 16.24 24.67 7.59
N LEU A 357 16.91 24.61 6.45
CA LEU A 357 18.36 24.84 6.33
C LEU A 357 18.73 26.32 6.53
N ALA A 358 17.87 27.25 6.09
CA ALA A 358 18.05 28.69 6.31
C ALA A 358 17.97 29.05 7.80
N GLY A 359 17.08 28.40 8.56
CA GLY A 359 16.96 28.60 10.01
C GLY A 359 18.00 27.88 10.88
N SER A 360 18.96 27.17 10.30
CA SER A 360 19.98 26.43 11.06
C SER A 360 21.17 27.34 11.43
N HIS A 361 21.58 27.31 12.70
CA HIS A 361 22.75 28.03 13.23
C HIS A 361 24.10 27.39 12.85
N ARG A 362 24.12 26.24 12.15
CA ARG A 362 25.36 25.58 11.74
C ARG A 362 25.93 26.19 10.45
N HIS A 363 27.25 26.24 10.34
CA HIS A 363 27.95 26.69 9.13
C HIS A 363 28.24 25.53 8.18
N GLY A 364 28.08 25.77 6.87
CA GLY A 364 28.31 24.77 5.82
C GLY A 364 27.10 23.86 5.55
N LEU A 365 26.86 23.56 4.27
CA LEU A 365 25.70 22.79 3.80
C LEU A 365 25.63 21.39 4.44
N VAL A 366 26.76 20.69 4.49
CA VAL A 366 26.86 19.34 5.06
C VAL A 366 26.48 19.33 6.54
N ALA A 367 26.98 20.28 7.33
CA ALA A 367 26.67 20.35 8.76
C ALA A 367 25.19 20.69 9.03
N LYS A 368 24.59 21.54 8.18
CA LYS A 368 23.16 21.87 8.22
C LYS A 368 22.29 20.65 7.87
N LEU A 369 22.66 19.90 6.84
CA LEU A 369 21.96 18.67 6.46
C LEU A 369 22.09 17.60 7.55
N ALA A 370 23.29 17.39 8.08
CA ALA A 370 23.53 16.42 9.15
C ALA A 370 22.85 16.78 10.50
N ALA A 371 22.34 18.01 10.65
CA ALA A 371 21.63 18.44 11.86
C ALA A 371 20.19 17.91 11.96
N ASN A 372 19.60 17.49 10.84
CA ASN A 372 18.21 17.06 10.81
C ASN A 372 18.05 15.60 11.25
N SER A 373 16.91 15.28 11.85
CA SER A 373 16.66 13.93 12.35
C SER A 373 16.24 12.97 11.24
N PRO A 374 16.52 11.66 11.37
CA PRO A 374 16.01 10.67 10.42
C PRO A 374 14.49 10.72 10.25
N SER A 375 13.71 10.98 11.32
CA SER A 375 12.26 11.17 11.19
C SER A 375 11.84 12.32 10.28
N TYR A 376 12.66 13.36 10.14
CA TYR A 376 12.37 14.45 9.21
C TYR A 376 12.65 14.04 7.76
N TYR A 377 13.80 13.42 7.50
CA TYR A 377 14.13 12.93 6.16
C TYR A 377 13.21 11.81 5.71
N GLY A 378 12.81 10.93 6.62
CA GLY A 378 11.86 9.87 6.33
C GLY A 378 10.49 10.40 5.90
N MET A 379 10.00 11.46 6.56
CA MET A 379 8.78 12.16 6.13
C MET A 379 8.93 12.79 4.73
N LEU A 380 10.03 13.52 4.48
CA LEU A 380 10.26 14.11 3.15
C LEU A 380 10.32 13.04 2.07
N LEU A 381 11.06 11.96 2.31
CA LEU A 381 11.23 10.85 1.38
C LEU A 381 9.90 10.16 1.10
N ALA A 382 9.08 9.94 2.13
CA ALA A 382 7.77 9.33 1.95
C ALA A 382 6.82 10.21 1.14
N HIS A 383 6.78 11.52 1.40
CA HIS A 383 5.96 12.45 0.61
C HIS A 383 6.46 12.58 -0.83
N LEU A 384 7.77 12.60 -1.06
CA LEU A 384 8.33 12.55 -2.41
C LEU A 384 7.97 11.23 -3.12
N GLY A 385 7.93 10.11 -2.39
CA GLY A 385 7.43 8.84 -2.91
C GLY A 385 5.98 8.92 -3.41
N VAL A 386 5.10 9.57 -2.64
CA VAL A 386 3.72 9.86 -3.09
C VAL A 386 3.71 10.70 -4.38
N ALA A 387 4.56 11.72 -4.47
CA ALA A 387 4.63 12.54 -5.67
C ALA A 387 5.08 11.74 -6.90
N VAL A 388 6.12 10.91 -6.76
CA VAL A 388 6.63 10.03 -7.83
C VAL A 388 5.55 9.02 -8.25
N PHE A 389 4.84 8.43 -7.29
CA PHE A 389 3.70 7.54 -7.55
C PHE A 389 2.61 8.25 -8.36
N ILE A 390 2.22 9.47 -7.97
CA ILE A 390 1.20 10.25 -8.69
C ILE A 390 1.65 10.55 -10.12
N VAL A 391 2.92 10.89 -10.35
CA VAL A 391 3.45 11.06 -11.72
C VAL A 391 3.28 9.77 -12.52
N GLY A 392 3.71 8.62 -11.99
CA GLY A 392 3.57 7.33 -12.68
C GLY A 392 2.11 7.04 -13.05
N VAL A 393 1.19 7.12 -12.08
CA VAL A 393 -0.24 6.89 -12.31
C VAL A 393 -0.82 7.85 -13.36
N THR A 394 -0.49 9.14 -13.25
CA THR A 394 -1.02 10.18 -14.14
C THR A 394 -0.54 9.98 -15.57
N LEU A 395 0.74 9.65 -15.74
CA LEU A 395 1.33 9.49 -17.08
C LEU A 395 0.92 8.17 -17.73
N VAL A 396 0.86 7.07 -16.98
CA VAL A 396 0.35 5.79 -17.50
C VAL A 396 -1.10 5.95 -17.96
N LYS A 397 -2.01 6.36 -17.07
CA LYS A 397 -3.43 6.50 -17.45
C LYS A 397 -3.69 7.58 -18.51
N GLY A 398 -2.81 8.58 -18.59
CA GLY A 398 -2.97 9.71 -19.50
C GLY A 398 -2.42 9.46 -20.91
N TYR A 399 -1.36 8.67 -21.03
CA TYR A 399 -0.59 8.54 -22.28
C TYR A 399 -0.29 7.09 -22.68
N GLU A 400 -0.87 6.10 -22.00
CA GLU A 400 -0.78 4.72 -22.46
C GLU A 400 -1.42 4.51 -23.83
N SER A 401 -0.88 3.54 -24.56
CA SER A 401 -1.46 3.05 -25.80
C SER A 401 -1.70 1.55 -25.66
N GLU A 402 -2.91 1.12 -26.00
CA GLU A 402 -3.33 -0.27 -26.04
C GLU A 402 -3.79 -0.60 -27.45
N GLN A 403 -3.29 -1.71 -27.99
CA GLN A 403 -3.74 -2.29 -29.25
C GLN A 403 -3.95 -3.78 -29.08
N ASP A 404 -5.20 -4.20 -29.25
CA ASP A 404 -5.60 -5.61 -29.34
C ASP A 404 -5.81 -5.95 -30.81
N VAL A 405 -4.86 -6.72 -31.37
CA VAL A 405 -4.81 -6.98 -32.82
C VAL A 405 -4.72 -8.46 -33.14
N ARG A 406 -5.30 -8.81 -34.28
CA ARG A 406 -5.09 -10.11 -34.93
C ARG A 406 -3.81 -10.05 -35.76
N LEU A 407 -2.85 -10.91 -35.47
CA LEU A 407 -1.58 -11.01 -36.22
C LEU A 407 -1.39 -12.40 -36.81
N ASP A 408 -1.19 -12.46 -38.12
CA ASP A 408 -0.71 -13.61 -38.87
C ASP A 408 0.83 -13.70 -38.79
N LEU A 409 1.39 -14.88 -39.10
CA LEU A 409 2.83 -15.10 -39.16
C LEU A 409 3.53 -14.08 -40.09
N GLY A 410 4.52 -13.37 -39.56
CA GLY A 410 5.30 -12.37 -40.28
C GLY A 410 4.64 -10.99 -40.36
N GLN A 411 3.39 -10.85 -39.92
CA GLN A 411 2.67 -9.58 -39.92
C GLN A 411 3.30 -8.60 -38.93
N THR A 412 3.25 -7.31 -39.28
CA THR A 412 3.74 -6.21 -38.44
C THR A 412 2.61 -5.25 -38.13
N VAL A 413 2.61 -4.70 -36.92
CA VAL A 413 1.72 -3.62 -36.49
C VAL A 413 2.53 -2.49 -35.88
N ASP A 414 2.14 -1.25 -36.17
CA ASP A 414 2.78 -0.06 -35.61
C ASP A 414 2.02 0.45 -34.38
N ALA A 415 2.72 0.58 -33.25
CA ALA A 415 2.19 1.15 -32.02
C ALA A 415 3.22 2.09 -31.37
N GLY A 416 2.79 3.33 -31.08
CA GLY A 416 3.60 4.38 -30.44
C GLY A 416 5.01 4.58 -31.00
N GLY A 417 5.14 4.51 -32.33
CA GLY A 417 6.41 4.69 -33.04
C GLY A 417 7.33 3.47 -33.02
N TYR A 418 6.83 2.30 -32.63
CA TYR A 418 7.50 1.00 -32.73
C TYR A 418 6.73 0.09 -33.69
N ALA A 419 7.47 -0.70 -34.45
CA ALA A 419 6.95 -1.77 -35.30
C ALA A 419 7.08 -3.10 -34.56
N PHE A 420 5.97 -3.76 -34.30
CA PHE A 420 5.89 -5.07 -33.64
C PHE A 420 5.62 -6.13 -34.70
N LYS A 421 6.62 -6.96 -34.99
CA LYS A 421 6.52 -8.04 -35.98
C LYS A 421 6.32 -9.38 -35.28
N PHE A 422 5.20 -10.04 -35.55
CA PHE A 422 4.91 -11.35 -35.01
C PHE A 422 5.58 -12.45 -35.85
N LEU A 423 6.35 -13.32 -35.19
CA LEU A 423 7.09 -14.41 -35.82
C LEU A 423 6.47 -15.79 -35.52
N GLY A 424 5.24 -15.81 -35.01
CA GLY A 424 4.50 -17.04 -34.71
C GLY A 424 4.69 -17.53 -33.28
N VAL A 425 4.14 -18.72 -33.02
CA VAL A 425 4.13 -19.38 -31.71
C VAL A 425 4.76 -20.76 -31.84
N VAL A 426 5.64 -21.10 -30.90
CA VAL A 426 6.29 -22.42 -30.86
C VAL A 426 5.90 -23.13 -29.56
N PRO A 427 5.41 -24.38 -29.63
CA PRO A 427 5.17 -25.18 -28.43
C PRO A 427 6.50 -25.67 -27.83
N GLY A 428 6.58 -25.69 -26.50
CA GLY A 428 7.75 -26.18 -25.77
C GLY A 428 7.41 -26.77 -24.40
N PRO A 429 8.20 -27.73 -23.89
CA PRO A 429 8.02 -28.24 -22.54
C PRO A 429 8.52 -27.25 -21.48
N GLY A 430 7.75 -27.08 -20.42
CA GLY A 430 8.19 -26.47 -19.16
C GLY A 430 8.34 -27.52 -18.04
N PRO A 431 8.74 -27.11 -16.82
CA PRO A 431 8.98 -28.04 -15.71
C PRO A 431 7.76 -28.89 -15.32
N ASN A 432 6.58 -28.28 -15.24
CA ASN A 432 5.30 -28.92 -14.92
C ASN A 432 4.13 -28.43 -15.80
N TYR A 433 4.45 -27.76 -16.92
CA TYR A 433 3.49 -27.22 -17.88
C TYR A 433 4.00 -27.40 -19.32
N ARG A 434 3.11 -27.20 -20.29
CA ARG A 434 3.46 -27.01 -21.71
C ARG A 434 3.29 -25.54 -22.04
N ALA A 435 4.30 -24.94 -22.65
CA ALA A 435 4.29 -23.54 -23.06
C ALA A 435 3.98 -23.42 -24.56
N LEU A 436 3.20 -22.41 -24.91
CA LEU A 436 3.06 -21.86 -26.24
C LEU A 436 3.77 -20.50 -26.22
N THR A 437 4.98 -20.43 -26.78
CA THR A 437 5.83 -19.25 -26.72
C THR A 437 5.73 -18.48 -28.03
N GLY A 438 5.14 -17.29 -27.98
CA GLY A 438 5.10 -16.35 -29.09
C GLY A 438 6.44 -15.65 -29.24
N THR A 439 6.79 -15.26 -30.46
CA THR A 439 7.98 -14.42 -30.71
C THR A 439 7.55 -13.14 -31.40
N VAL A 440 7.86 -11.99 -30.79
CA VAL A 440 7.56 -10.65 -31.33
C VAL A 440 8.82 -9.81 -31.37
N GLU A 441 9.26 -9.44 -32.56
CA GLU A 441 10.35 -8.47 -32.73
C GLU A 441 9.82 -7.05 -32.56
N VAL A 442 10.50 -6.25 -31.74
CA VAL A 442 10.20 -4.82 -31.58
C VAL A 442 11.27 -4.01 -32.28
N ARG A 443 10.88 -3.25 -33.31
CA ARG A 443 11.77 -2.41 -34.11
C ARG A 443 11.40 -0.94 -33.97
N LYS A 444 12.41 -0.06 -34.00
CA LYS A 444 12.23 1.40 -34.10
C LYS A 444 13.10 1.93 -35.22
N ASN A 445 12.50 2.65 -36.17
CA ASN A 445 13.19 3.16 -37.36
C ASN A 445 13.98 2.06 -38.09
N GLY A 446 13.38 0.88 -38.24
CA GLY A 446 14.00 -0.30 -38.89
C GLY A 446 15.02 -1.07 -38.04
N ARG A 447 15.54 -0.49 -36.95
CA ARG A 447 16.49 -1.15 -36.04
C ARG A 447 15.77 -2.04 -35.04
N LEU A 448 16.21 -3.30 -34.89
CA LEU A 448 15.75 -4.20 -33.84
C LEU A 448 16.19 -3.65 -32.47
N ILE A 449 15.21 -3.47 -31.58
CA ILE A 449 15.44 -3.02 -30.21
C ILE A 449 15.46 -4.22 -29.27
N GLU A 450 14.44 -5.08 -29.34
CA GLU A 450 14.29 -6.25 -28.48
C GLU A 450 13.43 -7.33 -29.15
N THR A 451 13.53 -8.58 -28.70
CA THR A 451 12.64 -9.68 -29.10
C THR A 451 11.86 -10.19 -27.88
N LEU A 452 10.57 -9.88 -27.84
CA LEU A 452 9.67 -10.25 -26.76
C LEU A 452 9.13 -11.67 -26.96
N LYS A 453 9.12 -12.46 -25.88
CA LYS A 453 8.68 -13.86 -25.88
C LYS A 453 7.53 -14.12 -24.90
N PRO A 454 6.31 -13.64 -25.18
CA PRO A 454 5.16 -13.91 -24.33
C PRO A 454 4.79 -15.41 -24.38
N GLU A 455 4.20 -15.92 -23.31
CA GLU A 455 3.87 -17.35 -23.21
C GLU A 455 2.41 -17.58 -22.81
N LYS A 456 1.83 -18.67 -23.29
CA LYS A 456 0.70 -19.34 -22.65
C LYS A 456 1.14 -20.68 -22.07
N ARG A 457 0.95 -20.87 -20.77
CA ARG A 457 1.37 -22.06 -20.03
C ARG A 457 0.16 -22.89 -19.65
N ILE A 458 0.11 -24.13 -20.10
CA ILE A 458 -0.94 -25.11 -19.79
C ILE A 458 -0.35 -26.11 -18.80
N TYR A 459 -0.81 -26.08 -17.54
CA TYR A 459 -0.25 -26.88 -16.46
C TYR A 459 -0.71 -28.34 -16.53
N ASN A 460 0.23 -29.27 -16.46
CA ASN A 460 -0.01 -30.68 -16.79
C ASN A 460 -1.00 -31.35 -15.83
N ALA A 461 -0.91 -31.06 -14.53
CA ALA A 461 -1.74 -31.71 -13.50
C ALA A 461 -3.16 -31.13 -13.42
N SER A 462 -3.32 -29.83 -13.61
CA SER A 462 -4.58 -29.12 -13.42
C SER A 462 -5.33 -28.80 -14.72
N GLY A 463 -4.64 -28.82 -15.87
CA GLY A 463 -5.15 -28.34 -17.15
C GLY A 463 -5.37 -26.83 -17.22
N GLN A 464 -5.01 -26.09 -16.17
CA GLN A 464 -5.22 -24.64 -16.12
C GLN A 464 -4.22 -23.91 -17.02
N THR A 465 -4.73 -22.92 -17.74
CA THR A 465 -3.93 -22.05 -18.60
C THR A 465 -3.60 -20.75 -17.89
N MET A 466 -2.35 -20.33 -17.94
CA MET A 466 -1.89 -19.00 -17.53
C MET A 466 -1.26 -18.28 -18.70
N THR A 467 -1.43 -16.96 -18.75
CA THR A 467 -0.74 -16.09 -19.70
C THR A 467 0.42 -15.44 -18.99
N ILE A 468 1.62 -15.45 -19.57
CA ILE A 468 2.78 -14.72 -19.08
C ILE A 468 3.15 -13.69 -20.13
N ALA A 469 3.12 -12.42 -19.75
CA ALA A 469 3.47 -11.34 -20.64
C ALA A 469 5.00 -11.26 -20.82
N ALA A 470 5.43 -10.76 -21.97
CA ALA A 470 6.80 -10.34 -22.19
C ALA A 470 6.88 -8.82 -22.13
N ILE A 471 7.81 -8.33 -21.31
CA ILE A 471 7.94 -6.90 -20.99
C ILE A 471 9.38 -6.50 -21.22
N ASP A 472 9.58 -5.53 -22.11
CA ASP A 472 10.84 -4.81 -22.26
C ASP A 472 10.74 -3.54 -21.40
N ILE A 473 11.32 -3.65 -20.20
CA ILE A 473 11.26 -2.66 -19.12
C ILE A 473 12.21 -1.51 -19.44
N GLY A 474 11.69 -0.28 -19.40
CA GLY A 474 12.44 0.92 -19.72
C GLY A 474 12.24 2.01 -18.68
N LEU A 475 13.29 2.82 -18.45
CA LEU A 475 13.25 3.92 -17.46
C LEU A 475 12.09 4.91 -17.64
N PHE A 476 11.65 5.10 -18.88
CA PHE A 476 10.56 6.03 -19.26
C PHE A 476 9.27 5.31 -19.67
N GLY A 477 9.24 3.99 -19.62
CA GLY A 477 8.05 3.21 -19.94
C GLY A 477 8.36 1.85 -20.53
N ASP A 478 7.35 0.99 -20.44
CA ASP A 478 7.44 -0.40 -20.84
C ASP A 478 6.84 -0.62 -22.23
N ARG A 479 7.43 -1.58 -22.93
CA ARG A 479 6.81 -2.24 -24.09
C ARG A 479 6.38 -3.62 -23.65
N TYR A 480 5.07 -3.84 -23.65
CA TYR A 480 4.46 -5.02 -23.09
C TYR A 480 3.70 -5.74 -24.19
N VAL A 481 3.91 -7.05 -24.29
CA VAL A 481 3.18 -7.92 -25.21
C VAL A 481 2.62 -9.11 -24.46
N SER A 482 1.35 -9.42 -24.72
CA SER A 482 0.65 -10.57 -24.16
C SER A 482 -0.05 -11.35 -25.27
N LEU A 483 -0.01 -12.68 -25.17
CA LEU A 483 -0.71 -13.56 -26.10
C LEU A 483 -2.15 -13.75 -25.67
N GLY A 484 -3.08 -13.49 -26.58
CA GLY A 484 -4.47 -13.93 -26.52
C GLY A 484 -4.61 -15.39 -26.96
N GLU A 485 -5.80 -15.77 -27.41
CA GLU A 485 -6.06 -17.12 -27.95
C GLU A 485 -5.74 -17.19 -29.45
N PRO A 486 -5.45 -18.40 -29.98
CA PRO A 486 -5.49 -18.62 -31.42
C PRO A 486 -6.93 -18.38 -31.93
N LEU A 487 -7.05 -17.75 -33.10
CA LEU A 487 -8.36 -17.34 -33.64
C LEU A 487 -9.15 -18.50 -34.27
N ALA A 488 -8.44 -19.51 -34.77
CA ALA A 488 -9.02 -20.80 -35.11
C ALA A 488 -8.62 -21.79 -34.03
N ALA A 489 -9.61 -22.52 -33.49
CA ALA A 489 -9.35 -23.55 -32.50
C ALA A 489 -8.35 -24.58 -33.08
N ASP A 490 -7.34 -24.91 -32.27
CA ASP A 490 -6.31 -25.91 -32.59
C ASP A 490 -5.35 -25.56 -33.74
N ASP A 491 -5.37 -24.33 -34.27
CA ASP A 491 -4.41 -23.84 -35.27
C ASP A 491 -3.35 -22.93 -34.62
N ILE A 492 -2.24 -23.54 -34.19
CA ILE A 492 -1.11 -22.83 -33.55
C ILE A 492 -0.33 -22.00 -34.58
N ASP A 493 -0.30 -22.43 -35.85
CA ASP A 493 0.41 -21.76 -36.95
C ASP A 493 -0.39 -20.60 -37.57
N GLY A 494 -1.69 -20.55 -37.27
CA GLY A 494 -2.62 -19.52 -37.72
C GLY A 494 -2.48 -18.17 -37.02
N ALA A 495 -3.54 -17.36 -37.14
CA ALA A 495 -3.57 -16.02 -36.58
C ALA A 495 -3.80 -16.04 -35.06
N TRP A 496 -3.10 -15.17 -34.35
CA TRP A 496 -3.25 -15.00 -32.91
C TRP A 496 -3.80 -13.64 -32.55
N GLY A 497 -4.61 -13.58 -31.50
CA GLY A 497 -4.85 -12.33 -30.79
C GLY A 497 -3.58 -11.95 -30.04
N VAL A 498 -3.04 -10.76 -30.30
CA VAL A 498 -1.87 -10.22 -29.62
C VAL A 498 -2.23 -8.86 -29.03
N ARG A 499 -1.99 -8.71 -27.73
CA ARG A 499 -2.18 -7.45 -27.02
C ARG A 499 -0.86 -6.74 -26.86
N ILE A 500 -0.79 -5.51 -27.32
CA ILE A 500 0.40 -4.67 -27.27
C ILE A 500 0.07 -3.45 -26.44
N TYR A 501 0.88 -3.22 -25.41
CA TYR A 501 0.76 -2.04 -24.58
C TYR A 501 2.07 -1.25 -24.53
N LEU A 502 1.92 0.07 -24.55
CA LEU A 502 2.96 1.02 -24.23
C LEU A 502 2.56 1.75 -22.96
N LYS A 503 3.32 1.55 -21.89
CA LYS A 503 2.99 2.04 -20.54
C LYS A 503 4.05 3.07 -20.09
N PRO A 504 3.88 4.36 -20.41
CA PRO A 504 4.88 5.37 -20.08
C PRO A 504 4.99 5.55 -18.56
N PHE A 505 6.21 5.55 -18.02
CA PHE A 505 6.51 5.76 -16.58
C PHE A 505 5.83 4.78 -15.60
N ILE A 506 5.45 3.58 -16.04
CA ILE A 506 4.84 2.57 -15.14
C ILE A 506 5.73 2.22 -13.94
N ASP A 507 7.05 2.14 -14.15
CA ASP A 507 8.04 1.91 -13.09
C ASP A 507 8.01 2.93 -11.95
N TRP A 508 7.52 4.14 -12.22
CA TRP A 508 7.45 5.20 -11.22
C TRP A 508 6.36 4.93 -10.18
N ILE A 509 5.37 4.10 -10.50
CA ILE A 509 4.37 3.63 -9.54
C ILE A 509 5.07 2.83 -8.43
N TRP A 510 5.84 1.80 -8.79
CA TRP A 510 6.55 0.96 -7.82
C TRP A 510 7.69 1.71 -7.14
N THR A 511 8.42 2.54 -7.90
CA THR A 511 9.48 3.39 -7.33
C THR A 511 8.93 4.35 -6.28
N GLY A 512 7.78 4.99 -6.55
CA GLY A 512 7.11 5.86 -5.59
C GLY A 512 6.71 5.12 -4.32
N ALA A 513 6.16 3.91 -4.44
CA ALA A 513 5.83 3.06 -3.30
C ALA A 513 7.05 2.60 -2.50
N PHE A 514 8.14 2.26 -3.17
CA PHE A 514 9.40 1.93 -2.51
C PHE A 514 9.96 3.13 -1.73
N LEU A 515 9.94 4.33 -2.32
CA LEU A 515 10.36 5.57 -1.64
C LEU A 515 9.47 5.87 -0.42
N MET A 516 8.16 5.63 -0.51
CA MET A 516 7.23 5.70 0.61
C MET A 516 7.68 4.81 1.77
N ALA A 517 7.87 3.52 1.50
CA ALA A 517 8.29 2.55 2.51
C ALA A 517 9.67 2.86 3.09
N LEU A 518 10.64 3.23 2.24
CA LEU A 518 11.97 3.64 2.65
C LEU A 518 11.91 4.87 3.57
N GLY A 519 11.05 5.84 3.27
CA GLY A 519 10.79 6.99 4.14
C GLY A 519 10.28 6.57 5.52
N GLY A 520 9.37 5.58 5.57
CA GLY A 520 8.93 4.95 6.81
C GLY A 520 10.09 4.34 7.60
N ILE A 521 10.92 3.51 6.96
CA ILE A 521 12.07 2.84 7.59
C ILE A 521 13.07 3.87 8.15
N VAL A 522 13.45 4.87 7.33
CA VAL A 522 14.35 5.96 7.74
C VAL A 522 13.77 6.72 8.95
N ALA A 523 12.45 6.90 9.01
CA ALA A 523 11.83 7.59 10.13
C ALA A 523 11.91 6.82 11.46
N VAL A 524 11.91 5.49 11.41
CA VAL A 524 12.04 4.62 12.60
C VAL A 524 13.47 4.55 13.11
N CYS A 525 14.48 4.78 12.26
CA CYS A 525 15.89 4.86 12.65
C CYS A 525 16.25 6.09 13.52
N ASP A 526 15.29 6.94 13.88
CA ASP A 526 15.52 8.15 14.67
C ASP A 526 16.13 7.85 16.06
N ARG A 527 17.12 8.66 16.46
CA ARG A 527 17.88 8.49 17.71
C ARG A 527 17.01 8.52 18.95
N ARG A 528 15.85 9.20 18.91
CA ARG A 528 14.91 9.26 20.05
C ARG A 528 14.40 7.89 20.49
N TYR A 529 14.35 6.91 19.59
CA TYR A 529 13.95 5.54 19.92
C TYR A 529 15.12 4.71 20.47
N ARG A 530 16.36 5.03 20.10
CA ARG A 530 17.59 4.37 20.58
C ARG A 530 18.01 4.79 21.99
N LEU A 531 17.89 6.07 22.33
CA LEU A 531 18.25 6.60 23.67
C LEU A 531 17.39 6.00 24.80
N ALA A 532 16.17 5.55 24.48
CA ALA A 532 15.31 4.82 25.42
C ALA A 532 15.86 3.43 25.78
N ILE A 533 16.66 2.82 24.90
CA ILE A 533 17.31 1.50 25.09
C ILE A 533 18.63 1.68 25.85
N GLN A 534 19.45 2.67 25.53
CA GLN A 534 20.74 2.89 26.20
C GLN A 534 20.62 3.29 27.68
N ARG A 535 19.60 4.06 28.06
CA ARG A 535 19.30 4.32 29.48
C ARG A 535 18.92 3.04 30.25
N ARG A 536 18.53 1.97 29.56
CA ARG A 536 18.18 0.67 30.13
C ARG A 536 19.43 -0.19 30.39
N THR A 537 20.39 -0.19 29.46
CA THR A 537 21.66 -0.93 29.63
C THR A 537 22.60 -0.23 30.61
N GLY A 538 22.62 1.11 30.67
CA GLY A 538 23.41 1.84 31.67
C GLY A 538 22.87 1.77 33.11
N ALA A 539 21.59 1.42 33.29
CA ALA A 539 20.99 1.21 34.62
C ALA A 539 21.21 -0.22 35.18
N ILE A 540 21.78 -1.12 34.36
CA ILE A 540 22.20 -2.47 34.75
C ILE A 540 23.74 -2.49 34.71
N GLY A 541 24.38 -1.57 35.44
CA GLY A 541 25.82 -1.64 35.75
C GLY A 541 26.06 -2.66 36.88
N PRO A 542 27.24 -3.30 36.94
CA PRO A 542 27.50 -4.41 37.87
C PRO A 542 27.32 -3.91 39.30
N ALA A 543 26.55 -4.66 40.10
CA ALA A 543 26.50 -4.47 41.53
C ALA A 543 27.93 -4.57 42.06
N ALA A 544 28.51 -3.45 42.49
CA ALA A 544 29.77 -3.44 43.19
C ALA A 544 29.58 -4.27 44.46
N SER A 545 30.17 -5.47 44.48
CA SER A 545 30.30 -6.28 45.68
C SER A 545 31.13 -5.48 46.69
N ALA A 546 30.45 -4.93 47.69
CA ALA A 546 31.07 -4.37 48.87
C ALA A 546 31.99 -5.42 49.49
N GLY A 547 33.24 -5.04 49.72
CA GLY A 547 34.22 -5.86 50.42
C GLY A 547 33.70 -6.21 51.82
N ALA A 548 33.86 -7.47 52.20
CA ALA A 548 33.70 -7.91 53.58
C ALA A 548 34.82 -7.30 54.45
N PRO A 549 34.54 -6.93 55.72
CA PRO A 549 35.59 -6.63 56.67
C PRO A 549 36.31 -7.92 57.07
N ALA A 550 37.63 -7.81 57.24
CA ALA A 550 38.50 -8.87 57.71
C ALA A 550 38.27 -9.16 59.21
N ASP A 551 38.23 -10.44 59.55
CA ASP A 551 38.83 -11.00 60.76
C ASP A 551 40.01 -11.89 60.32
#